data_AF-J4DPN3-F1
#
_entry.id   AF-J4DPN3-F1
#
_cell.length_a   1.000
_cell.length_b   1.000
_cell.length_c   1.000
_cell.angle_alpha   90.00
_cell.angle_beta   90.00
_cell.angle_gamma   90.00
#
_symmetry.space_group_name_H-M   'P 1'
#
loop_
_entity.id
_entity.type
_entity.pdbx_description
1 polymer ?
#
loop_
_entity_poly.entity_id
_entity_poly.type
_entity_poly.pdbx_seq_one_letter_code
_entity_poly.pdbx_strand_id
1 'polypeptide(L)' 'MVTCGLGSKARVYKLGGEEPKLVEKKNLKAGPLFTSSPSSDDDYLLSFGGNNLVIWDLETIEHLNKV' A
#
# COMPACT_ATOMS: atom_id res chain seq x y z
N MET A 1 -6.62 4.45 1.40
CA MET A 1 -5.59 4.72 2.42
C MET A 1 -4.61 3.56 2.47
N VAL A 2 -3.31 3.84 2.52
CA VAL A 2 -2.28 2.82 2.60
C VAL A 2 -1.53 2.95 3.92
N THR A 3 -1.23 1.83 4.57
CA THR A 3 -0.45 1.80 5.81
C THR A 3 0.72 0.85 5.70
N CYS A 4 1.81 1.19 6.37
CA CYS A 4 3.01 0.37 6.51
C CYS A 4 3.25 0.05 8.00
N GLY A 5 4.11 -0.92 8.30
CA GLY A 5 4.47 -1.22 9.68
C GLY A 5 5.58 -2.24 9.84
N LEU A 6 5.93 -2.50 11.10
CA LEU A 6 7.13 -3.27 11.47
C LEU A 6 7.10 -4.74 11.02
N GLY A 7 5.92 -5.29 10.69
CA GLY A 7 5.76 -6.67 10.21
C GLY A 7 6.03 -6.88 8.72
N SER A 8 6.70 -5.96 8.03
CA SER A 8 7.00 -6.01 6.59
C SER A 8 5.78 -6.02 5.66
N LYS A 9 4.60 -5.68 6.20
CA LYS A 9 3.33 -5.76 5.48
C LYS A 9 2.78 -4.38 5.22
N ALA A 10 2.56 -4.08 3.94
CA ALA A 10 1.73 -2.96 3.53
C ALA A 10 0.27 -3.41 3.46
N ARG A 11 -0.64 -2.50 3.79
CA ARG A 11 -2.09 -2.75 3.77
C ARG A 11 -2.79 -1.62 3.05
N VAL A 12 -3.77 -1.98 2.23
CA VAL A 12 -4.60 -1.02 1.49
C VAL A 12 -6.02 -1.11 2.04
N TYR A 13 -6.56 0.06 2.40
CA TYR A 13 -7.91 0.20 2.92
C TYR A 13 -8.75 1.08 2.01
N LYS A 14 -9.96 0.61 1.68
CA LYS A 14 -11.01 1.43 1.07
C LYS A 14 -11.71 2.21 2.18
N LEU A 15 -11.78 3.52 1.99
CA LEU A 15 -12.49 4.43 2.89
C LEU A 15 -13.85 4.83 2.28
N GLY A 16 -14.74 5.42 3.09
CA GLY A 16 -16.02 5.97 2.62
C GLY A 16 -17.28 5.20 3.00
N GLY A 17 -17.16 4.11 3.78
CA GLY A 17 -18.29 3.45 4.46
C GLY A 17 -18.33 3.77 5.94
N GLU A 18 -19.17 3.05 6.70
CA GLU A 18 -19.21 3.16 8.18
C GLU A 18 -17.85 2.88 8.83
N GLU A 19 -17.05 1.99 8.23
CA GLU A 19 -15.69 1.66 8.66
C GLU A 19 -14.72 1.45 7.50
N PRO A 20 -13.40 1.67 7.69
CA PRO A 20 -12.36 1.32 6.72
C PRO A 20 -12.34 -0.19 6.42
N LYS A 21 -12.46 -0.58 5.15
CA LYS A 21 -12.38 -1.99 4.74
C LYS A 21 -10.99 -2.34 4.22
N LEU A 22 -10.38 -3.39 4.77
CA LEU A 22 -9.12 -3.92 4.25
C LEU A 22 -9.36 -4.57 2.89
N VAL A 23 -8.63 -4.11 1.87
CA VAL A 23 -8.74 -4.58 0.49
C VAL A 23 -7.58 -5.49 0.14
N GLU A 24 -6.37 -5.11 0.53
CA GLU A 24 -5.15 -5.84 0.19
C GLU A 24 -4.16 -5.83 1.36
N LYS A 25 -3.40 -6.90 1.48
CA LYS A 25 -2.35 -7.06 2.49
C LYS A 25 -1.19 -7.86 1.91
N LYS A 26 -0.12 -7.15 1.58
CA LYS A 26 1.06 -7.73 0.94
C LYS A 26 2.29 -7.65 1.83
N ASN A 27 3.04 -8.75 1.92
CA ASN A 27 4.38 -8.71 2.51
C ASN A 27 5.36 -8.25 1.43
N LEU A 28 5.97 -7.08 1.62
CA LEU A 28 6.88 -6.48 0.65
C LEU A 28 8.32 -7.03 0.74
N LYS A 29 8.58 -7.95 1.67
CA LYS A 29 9.89 -8.61 1.87
C LYS A 29 11.05 -7.63 2.08
N ALA A 30 10.75 -6.44 2.60
CA ALA A 30 11.71 -5.36 2.80
C ALA A 30 12.04 -5.08 4.27
N GLY A 31 11.81 -6.04 5.17
CA GLY A 31 11.96 -5.80 6.62
C GLY A 31 10.90 -4.86 7.18
N PRO A 32 11.07 -4.31 8.39
CA PRO A 32 10.15 -3.32 8.95
C PRO A 32 9.94 -2.13 8.00
N LEU A 33 8.69 -1.74 7.77
CA LEU A 33 8.37 -0.59 6.92
C LEU A 33 8.08 0.62 7.82
N PHE A 34 8.91 1.65 7.71
CA PHE A 34 8.85 2.84 8.58
C PHE A 34 8.13 4.02 7.94
N THR A 35 8.13 4.07 6.61
CA THR A 35 7.53 5.16 5.84
C THR A 35 6.96 4.65 4.53
N SER A 36 5.97 5.38 4.02
CA SER A 36 5.43 5.23 2.68
C SER A 36 5.20 6.61 2.08
N SER A 37 5.52 6.82 0.81
CA SER A 37 5.23 8.06 0.10
C SER A 37 4.55 7.75 -1.24
N PRO A 38 3.42 8.41 -1.56
CA PRO A 38 2.86 8.36 -2.90
C PRO A 38 3.77 9.09 -3.89
N SER A 39 3.66 8.72 -5.16
CA SER A 39 4.22 9.47 -6.27
C SER A 39 3.47 10.79 -6.46
N SER A 40 4.16 11.82 -6.96
CA SER A 40 3.53 13.08 -7.39
C SER A 40 2.98 13.02 -8.81
N ASP A 41 3.44 12.05 -9.60
CA ASP A 41 3.23 12.00 -11.05
C ASP A 41 2.31 10.84 -11.46
N ASP A 42 2.00 9.93 -10.54
CA ASP A 42 1.16 8.75 -10.77
C ASP A 42 0.37 8.40 -9.51
N ASP A 43 -0.96 8.39 -9.61
CA ASP A 43 -1.87 8.19 -8.49
C ASP A 43 -1.81 6.77 -7.88
N TYR A 44 -1.26 5.78 -8.60
CA TYR A 44 -1.21 4.38 -8.17
C TYR A 44 0.16 3.93 -7.71
N LEU A 45 1.21 4.73 -7.93
CA LEU A 45 2.57 4.39 -7.51
C LEU A 45 2.86 4.84 -6.08
N LEU A 46 3.30 3.90 -5.25
CA LEU A 46 3.79 4.17 -3.91
C LEU A 46 5.20 3.64 -3.70
N SER A 47 5.97 4.37 -2.89
CA SER A 47 7.26 3.95 -2.37
C SER A 47 7.16 3.57 -0.89
N PHE A 48 7.96 2.59 -0.47
CA PHE A 48 8.07 2.16 0.93
C PHE A 48 9.53 2.10 1.36
N GLY A 49 9.83 2.69 2.51
CA GLY A 49 11.15 2.65 3.13
C GLY A 49 11.23 1.58 4.23
N GLY A 50 12.15 0.64 4.05
CA GLY A 50 12.54 -0.37 5.03
C GLY A 50 14.03 -0.71 4.89
N ASN A 51 14.40 -1.98 5.01
CA ASN A 51 15.76 -2.46 4.73
C ASN A 51 16.13 -2.30 3.24
N ASN A 52 15.13 -2.33 2.37
CA ASN A 52 15.25 -2.07 0.94
C ASN A 52 14.16 -1.09 0.52
N LEU A 53 14.41 -0.29 -0.52
CA LEU A 53 13.37 0.51 -1.17
C LEU A 53 12.46 -0.42 -1.98
N VAL A 54 11.15 -0.27 -1.83
CA VAL A 54 10.16 -0.96 -2.66
C VAL A 54 9.27 0.07 -3.33
N ILE A 55 9.12 -0.06 -4.65
CA ILE A 55 8.08 0.63 -5.41
C ILE A 55 6.96 -0.37 -5.67
N TRP A 56 5.73 0.02 -5.38
CA TRP A 56 4.55 -0.82 -5.58
C TRP A 56 3.50 -0.04 -6.36
N ASP A 57 3.14 -0.61 -7.51
CA ASP A 57 1.98 -0.23 -8.31
C ASP A 57 0.70 -0.85 -7.73
N LEU A 58 -0.27 0.03 -7.41
CA LEU A 58 -1.57 -0.34 -6.87
C LEU A 58 -2.68 -0.40 -7.93
N GLU A 59 -2.40 -0.11 -9.21
CA GLU A 59 -3.40 -0.04 -10.28
C GLU A 59 -4.16 -1.38 -10.41
N THR A 60 -3.44 -2.50 -10.25
CA THR A 60 -4.02 -3.85 -10.30
C THR A 60 -5.08 -4.08 -9.21
N ILE A 61 -4.93 -3.46 -8.04
CA ILE A 61 -5.88 -3.58 -6.93
C ILE A 61 -7.14 -2.77 -7.22
N GLU A 62 -6.98 -1.58 -7.81
CA GLU A 62 -8.11 -0.73 -8.16
C GLU A 62 -9.01 -1.41 -9.20
N HIS A 63 -8.41 -2.02 -10.22
CA HIS A 63 -9.14 -2.81 -11.23
C HIS A 63 -9.88 -4.01 -10.64
N LEU A 64 -9.29 -4.73 -9.68
CA LEU A 64 -9.94 -5.87 -9.03
C LEU A 64 -11.17 -5.48 -8.19
N ASN A 65 -11.30 -4.21 -7.78
CA ASN A 65 -12.41 -3.73 -6.96
C ASN A 65 -13.47 -2.94 -7.74
N LYS A 66 -13.29 -2.77 -9.05
CA LYS A 66 -14.28 -2.18 -9.97
C LYS A 66 -15.24 -3.22 -10.57
N VAL A 67 -15.01 -4.52 -10.32
CA VAL A 67 -15.84 -5.65 -10.76
C VAL A 67 -16.76 -6.11 -9.64
#